data_AF-A0A514XIU7-F1
#
_entry.id   AF-A0A514XIU7-F1
#
_cell.length_a   1.000
_cell.length_b   1.000
_cell.length_c   1.000
_cell.angle_alpha   90.00
_cell.angle_beta   90.00
_cell.angle_gamma   90.00
#
_symmetry.space_group_name_H-M   'P 1'
#
loop_
_entity.id
_entity.type
_entity.pdbx_description
1 polymer ?
#
loop_
_entity_poly.entity_id
_entity_poly.type
_entity_poly.pdbx_seq_one_letter_code
_entity_poly.pdbx_strand_id
1 'polypeptide(L)'
;MKFEGVVSNILLSDWDPIGVRDNPHASAEYDCYALRVVGMLHNGANSGTIAEYLMSVEKDELEVKVDDRKAKMVAEKILNDFQKRKSGRI
;
A
#
# COMPACT_ATOMS: atom_id res chain seq x y z
N MET A 1 -11.47 3.68 12.95
CA MET A 1 -10.66 4.00 11.77
C MET A 1 -10.97 2.97 10.70
N LYS A 2 -11.27 3.36 9.45
CA LYS A 2 -11.51 2.40 8.37
C LYS A 2 -10.19 1.76 7.93
N PHE A 3 -10.25 0.59 7.30
CA PHE A 3 -9.04 -0.17 6.93
C PHE A 3 -8.19 0.55 5.87
N GLU A 4 -8.81 1.35 5.01
CA GLU A 4 -8.15 2.22 4.03
C GLU A 4 -7.14 3.17 4.70
N GLY A 5 -7.49 3.75 5.84
CA GLY A 5 -6.57 4.63 6.57
C GLY A 5 -5.36 3.87 7.13
N VAL A 6 -5.53 2.59 7.48
CA VAL A 6 -4.41 1.74 7.94
C VAL A 6 -3.47 1.48 6.78
N VAL A 7 -4.01 1.15 5.61
CA VAL A 7 -3.24 0.94 4.39
C VAL A 7 -2.53 2.23 3.96
N SER A 8 -3.23 3.36 3.94
CA SER A 8 -2.65 4.68 3.60
C SER A 8 -1.45 5.01 4.50
N ASN A 9 -1.59 4.79 5.82
CA ASN A 9 -0.48 4.97 6.75
C ASN A 9 0.71 4.05 6.45
N ILE A 10 0.47 2.76 6.15
CA ILE A 10 1.54 1.81 5.79
C ILE A 10 2.24 2.26 4.50
N LEU A 11 1.50 2.71 3.50
CA LEU A 11 2.06 3.20 2.24
C LEU A 11 2.93 4.45 2.48
N LEU A 12 2.45 5.42 3.28
CA LEU A 12 3.23 6.61 3.64
C LEU A 12 4.44 6.29 4.51
N SER A 13 4.38 5.30 5.42
CA SER A 13 5.49 5.02 6.34
C SER A 13 6.57 4.12 5.76
N ASP A 14 6.18 3.10 4.99
CA ASP A 14 7.06 1.99 4.60
C ASP A 14 7.32 1.91 3.09
N TRP A 15 6.45 2.46 2.25
CA TRP A 15 6.60 2.43 0.79
C TRP A 15 7.20 3.73 0.25
N ASP A 16 6.53 4.85 0.49
CA ASP A 16 6.88 6.24 0.11
C ASP A 16 8.08 6.41 -0.85
N PRO A 17 7.91 6.10 -2.15
CA PRO A 17 9.00 6.12 -3.12
C PRO A 17 9.57 7.52 -3.40
N ILE A 18 8.78 8.56 -3.13
CA ILE A 18 9.10 9.96 -3.40
C ILE A 18 9.50 10.76 -2.14
N GLY A 19 9.46 10.14 -0.95
CA GLY A 19 9.95 10.72 0.29
C GLY A 19 9.07 11.85 0.85
N VAL A 20 7.75 11.78 0.65
CA VAL A 20 6.79 12.82 1.04
C VAL A 20 6.06 12.51 2.36
N ARG A 21 6.44 11.49 3.11
CA ARG A 21 5.85 11.14 4.41
C ARG A 21 5.72 12.32 5.37
N ASP A 22 6.70 13.24 5.36
CA ASP A 22 6.71 14.41 6.25
C ASP A 22 5.92 15.60 5.68
N ASN A 23 5.33 15.46 4.48
CA ASN A 23 4.48 16.46 3.83
C ASN A 23 2.98 16.14 4.07
N PRO A 24 2.28 16.92 4.92
CA PRO A 24 0.87 16.68 5.24
C PRO A 24 -0.08 16.86 4.04
N HIS A 25 0.37 17.47 2.94
CA HIS A 25 -0.44 17.65 1.72
C HIS A 25 -0.37 16.46 0.77
N ALA A 26 0.58 15.54 0.95
CA ALA A 26 0.75 14.39 0.08
C ALA A 26 -0.18 13.22 0.43
N SER A 27 -0.92 13.27 1.54
CA SER A 27 -1.74 12.14 2.00
C SER A 27 -2.89 11.78 1.06
N ALA A 28 -3.42 12.75 0.32
CA ALA A 28 -4.58 12.55 -0.54
C ALA A 28 -4.31 11.59 -1.72
N GLU A 29 -3.08 11.59 -2.26
CA GLU A 29 -2.68 10.66 -3.33
C GLU A 29 -2.53 9.23 -2.80
N TYR A 30 -1.96 9.10 -1.59
CA TYR A 30 -1.80 7.81 -0.92
C TYR A 30 -3.13 7.19 -0.50
N ASP A 31 -4.15 8.01 -0.21
CA ASP A 31 -5.51 7.53 0.05
C ASP A 31 -6.13 6.85 -1.19
N CYS A 32 -5.85 7.36 -2.40
CA CYS A 32 -6.29 6.72 -3.66
C CYS A 32 -5.63 5.35 -3.86
N TYR A 33 -4.32 5.27 -3.62
CA TYR A 33 -3.58 4.00 -3.69
C TYR A 33 -4.07 3.00 -2.63
N ALA A 34 -4.32 3.48 -1.41
CA ALA A 34 -4.87 2.67 -0.33
C ALA A 34 -6.25 2.12 -0.68
N LEU A 35 -7.14 2.94 -1.23
CA LEU A 35 -8.47 2.51 -1.67
C LEU A 35 -8.37 1.39 -2.72
N ARG A 36 -7.46 1.52 -3.69
CA ARG A 36 -7.23 0.49 -4.71
C ARG A 36 -6.74 -0.81 -4.10
N VAL A 37 -5.76 -0.76 -3.22
CA VAL A 37 -5.22 -1.95 -2.52
C VAL A 37 -6.29 -2.62 -1.66
N VAL A 38 -7.11 -1.86 -0.94
CA VAL A 38 -8.23 -2.41 -0.16
C VAL A 38 -9.24 -3.13 -1.07
N GLY A 39 -9.58 -2.55 -2.22
CA GLY A 39 -10.41 -3.22 -3.22
C GLY A 39 -9.81 -4.55 -3.71
N MET A 40 -8.49 -4.57 -3.97
CA MET A 40 -7.78 -5.80 -4.37
C MET A 40 -7.83 -6.88 -3.27
N LEU A 41 -7.63 -6.49 -2.01
CA LEU A 41 -7.71 -7.41 -0.86
C LEU A 41 -9.11 -8.01 -0.70
N HIS A 42 -10.16 -7.21 -0.85
CA HIS A 42 -11.54 -7.69 -0.81
C HIS A 42 -11.85 -8.66 -1.97
N ASN A 43 -11.18 -8.49 -3.11
CA ASN A 43 -11.25 -9.40 -4.25
C ASN A 43 -10.31 -10.62 -4.13
N GLY A 44 -9.62 -10.79 -3.01
CA GLY A 44 -8.77 -11.96 -2.75
C GLY A 44 -7.36 -11.89 -3.36
N ALA A 45 -6.87 -10.71 -3.71
CA ALA A 45 -5.50 -10.54 -4.17
C ALA A 45 -4.48 -10.99 -3.12
N ASN A 46 -3.38 -11.60 -3.60
CA ASN A 46 -2.24 -11.97 -2.76
C ASN A 46 -1.19 -10.83 -2.74
N SER A 47 -0.14 -10.99 -1.93
CA SER A 47 0.93 -9.99 -1.80
C SER A 47 1.70 -9.76 -3.09
N GLY A 48 1.83 -10.76 -3.96
CA GLY A 48 2.46 -10.61 -5.28
C GLY A 48 1.68 -9.64 -6.17
N THR A 49 0.37 -9.82 -6.28
CA THR A 49 -0.51 -8.93 -7.08
C THR A 49 -0.53 -7.50 -6.51
N ILE A 50 -0.49 -7.35 -5.18
CA ILE A 50 -0.41 -6.03 -4.54
C ILE A 50 0.96 -5.38 -4.84
N ALA A 51 2.05 -6.14 -4.76
CA ALA A 51 3.39 -5.65 -5.07
C ALA A 51 3.51 -5.23 -6.54
N GLU A 52 2.94 -5.99 -7.48
CA GLU A 52 2.87 -5.62 -8.91
C GLU A 52 2.15 -4.30 -9.12
N TYR A 53 1.06 -4.07 -8.41
CA TYR A 53 0.37 -2.78 -8.44
C TYR A 53 1.27 -1.64 -7.91
N LEU A 54 1.91 -1.81 -6.75
CA LEU A 54 2.82 -0.78 -6.21
C LEU A 54 3.98 -0.48 -7.17
N MET A 55 4.58 -1.50 -7.78
CA MET A 55 5.62 -1.32 -8.80
C MET A 55 5.11 -0.60 -10.06
N SER A 56 3.85 -0.84 -10.47
CA SER A 56 3.25 -0.07 -11.57
C SER A 56 3.05 1.40 -11.20
N VAL A 57 2.67 1.71 -9.96
CA VAL A 57 2.52 3.11 -9.51
C VAL A 57 3.88 3.80 -9.45
N GLU A 58 4.92 3.13 -8.93
CA GLU A 58 6.30 3.63 -8.97
C GLU A 58 6.74 4.01 -10.38
N LYS A 59 6.47 3.14 -11.35
CA LYS A 59 6.92 3.31 -12.73
C LYS A 59 6.10 4.29 -13.53
N ASP A 60 4.78 4.13 -13.50
CA ASP A 60 3.86 4.72 -14.49
C ASP A 60 3.19 6.00 -13.96
N GLU A 61 3.06 6.16 -12.64
CA GLU A 61 2.44 7.34 -12.03
C GLU A 61 3.47 8.27 -11.37
N LEU A 62 4.40 7.71 -10.60
CA LEU A 62 5.42 8.48 -9.88
C LEU A 62 6.69 8.70 -10.71
N GLU A 63 6.85 7.97 -11.82
CA GLU A 63 8.00 8.02 -12.73
C GLU A 63 9.35 7.88 -12.01
N VAL A 64 9.39 7.06 -10.95
CA VAL A 64 10.59 6.77 -10.16
C VAL A 64 11.17 5.39 -10.47
N LYS A 65 12.39 5.16 -9.99
CA LYS A 65 13.00 3.83 -10.06
C LYS A 65 12.19 2.85 -9.20
N VAL A 66 11.74 1.77 -9.84
CA VAL A 66 11.02 0.67 -9.18
C VAL A 66 11.90 0.01 -8.12
N ASP A 67 11.36 -0.18 -6.91
CA ASP A 67 11.97 -0.92 -5.80
C ASP A 67 11.17 -2.19 -5.51
N ASP A 68 11.50 -3.25 -6.25
CA ASP A 68 10.78 -4.53 -6.17
C ASP A 68 10.79 -5.13 -4.76
N ARG A 69 11.87 -4.92 -4.01
CA ARG A 69 12.04 -5.47 -2.66
C ARG A 69 11.12 -4.75 -1.69
N LYS A 70 11.09 -3.41 -1.76
CA LYS A 70 10.22 -2.61 -0.90
C LYS A 70 8.75 -2.84 -1.21
N ALA A 71 8.37 -2.85 -2.49
CA ALA A 71 7.00 -3.14 -2.92
C ALA A 71 6.49 -4.49 -2.37
N LYS A 72 7.31 -5.55 -2.47
CA LYS A 72 6.98 -6.88 -1.92
C LYS A 72 6.82 -6.87 -0.39
N MET A 73 7.78 -6.27 0.32
CA MET A 73 7.75 -6.18 1.79
C MET A 73 6.48 -5.44 2.27
N VAL A 74 6.15 -4.32 1.65
CA VAL A 74 4.95 -3.53 1.99
C VAL A 74 3.68 -4.33 1.69
N ALA A 75 3.61 -4.98 0.53
CA ALA A 75 2.46 -5.79 0.15
C ALA A 75 2.21 -6.95 1.12
N GLU A 76 3.25 -7.63 1.58
CA GLU A 76 3.15 -8.67 2.60
C GLU A 76 2.66 -8.12 3.94
N LYS A 77 3.18 -6.97 4.38
CA LYS A 77 2.75 -6.29 5.60
C LYS A 77 1.26 -5.97 5.56
N ILE A 78 0.78 -5.42 4.46
CA ILE A 78 -0.63 -5.07 4.24
C ILE A 78 -1.51 -6.33 4.28
N LEU A 79 -1.15 -7.38 3.54
CA LEU A 79 -1.92 -8.62 3.50
C LEU A 79 -2.01 -9.28 4.88
N ASN A 80 -0.89 -9.33 5.61
CA ASN A 80 -0.85 -9.88 6.97
C ASN A 80 -1.76 -9.09 7.93
N ASP A 81 -1.76 -7.76 7.86
CA ASP A 81 -2.65 -6.93 8.69
C ASP A 81 -4.13 -7.19 8.35
N PHE A 82 -4.46 -7.25 7.05
CA PHE A 82 -5.81 -7.59 6.58
C PHE A 82 -6.30 -8.93 7.11
N GLN A 83 -5.46 -9.98 7.04
CA GLN A 83 -5.80 -11.33 7.51
C GLN A 83 -5.97 -11.39 9.03
N LYS A 84 -5.13 -10.68 9.81
CA LYS A 84 -5.28 -10.57 11.27
C LYS A 84 -6.62 -9.94 11.63
N ARG A 85 -7.02 -8.88 10.93
CA ARG A 85 -8.33 -8.23 11.14
C ARG A 85 -9.49 -9.13 10.77
N LYS A 86 -9.41 -9.82 9.63
CA LYS A 86 -10.45 -10.77 9.20
C LYS A 86 -10.62 -11.95 10.17
N SER A 87 -9.55 -12.35 10.86
CA SER A 87 -9.57 -13.43 11.85
C SER A 87 -9.88 -12.98 13.29
N GLY A 88 -10.11 -11.68 13.52
CA GLY A 88 -10.38 -11.12 14.85
C GLY A 88 -9.17 -11.06 15.79
N ARG A 89 -7.95 -11.11 15.26
CA ARG A 89 -6.68 -11.11 16.00
C ARG A 89 -6.02 -9.72 16.10
N ILE A 90 -6.82 -8.67 16.29
CA ILE A 90 -6.36 -7.28 16.31
C ILE A 90 -6.07 -6.84 17.74
#